data_AF-A0A1H0UZZ7-F1
#
_entry.id   AF-A0A1H0UZZ7-F1
#
_cell.length_a   1.000
_cell.length_b   1.000
_cell.length_c   1.000
_cell.angle_alpha   90.00
_cell.angle_beta   90.00
_cell.angle_gamma   90.00
#
_symmetry.space_group_name_H-M   'P 1'
#
loop_
_entity.id
_entity.type
_entity.pdbx_description
1 polymer ?
#
loop_
_entity_poly.entity_id
_entity_poly.type
_entity_poly.pdbx_seq_one_letter_code
_entity_poly.pdbx_strand_id
1 'polypeptide(L)'
;MGNFAKKYWMLYVIGGIISVIVIYIIININYNDSTLPTLSQTQIENVEKKDEAKATTKESNIQLTYDEVEPIKGNLGSQIHQIHEHYNEILTYGNWRLFEDEDYSGWETEAINAKQILSTIDVMLKETEDEALIRDLNNAKELIEASILSKNSTGLLYMHRIFHDLDIKYNNYSEKLWGYSHFKDSGRNADKVEALLKKLK
;
A
#
# COMPACT_ATOMS: atom_id res chain seq x y z
N MET A 1 35.29 47.95 6.11
CA MET A 1 34.03 47.41 6.67
C MET A 1 34.33 46.68 7.97
N GLY A 2 33.89 47.24 9.10
CA GLY A 2 34.36 46.87 10.44
C GLY A 2 33.88 45.48 10.89
N ASN A 3 34.67 44.87 11.78
CA ASN A 3 34.41 43.56 12.42
C ASN A 3 33.02 43.43 13.06
N PHE A 4 32.35 44.55 13.32
CA PHE A 4 30.97 44.60 13.78
C PHE A 4 30.00 43.99 12.75
N ALA A 5 30.06 44.40 11.48
CA ALA A 5 29.13 43.94 10.45
C ALA A 5 29.20 42.43 10.16
N LYS A 6 30.41 41.84 10.27
CA LYS A 6 30.61 40.39 10.10
C LYS A 6 30.01 39.55 11.24
N LYS A 7 30.03 40.09 12.47
CA LYS A 7 29.52 39.38 13.65
C LYS A 7 28.00 39.26 13.64
N TYR A 8 27.30 40.32 13.20
CA TYR A 8 25.84 40.29 13.06
C TYR A 8 25.38 39.49 11.84
N TRP A 9 26.11 39.57 10.71
CA TRP A 9 25.80 38.75 9.54
C TRP A 9 25.83 37.23 9.85
N MET A 10 26.78 36.79 10.68
CA MET A 10 26.88 35.38 11.09
C MET A 10 25.71 34.95 12.00
N LEU A 11 25.18 35.85 12.83
CA LEU A 11 23.98 35.59 13.64
C LEU A 11 22.71 35.43 12.79
N TYR A 12 22.57 36.21 11.72
CA TYR A 12 21.43 36.08 10.80
C TYR A 12 21.44 34.77 10.01
N VAL A 13 22.62 34.28 9.60
CA VAL A 13 22.76 32.99 8.90
C VAL A 13 22.42 31.82 9.85
N ILE A 14 22.90 31.85 11.09
CA ILE A 14 22.60 30.82 12.08
C ILE A 14 21.12 30.84 12.48
N GLY A 15 20.52 32.02 12.66
CA GLY A 15 19.09 32.17 12.94
C GLY A 15 18.20 31.65 11.81
N GLY A 16 18.60 31.87 10.56
CA GLY A 16 17.91 31.32 9.39
C GLY A 16 17.92 29.80 9.36
N ILE A 17 19.07 29.16 9.63
CA ILE A 17 19.17 27.69 9.66
C ILE A 17 18.30 27.09 10.77
N ILE A 18 18.27 27.71 11.97
CA ILE A 18 17.43 27.25 13.08
C ILE A 18 15.94 27.33 12.71
N SER A 19 15.52 28.39 12.02
CA SER A 19 14.11 28.55 11.61
C SER A 19 13.63 27.45 10.64
N VAL A 20 14.49 27.02 9.70
CA VAL A 20 14.16 25.93 8.76
C VAL A 20 14.07 24.59 9.48
N ILE A 21 14.94 24.34 10.46
CA ILE A 21 14.90 23.11 11.26
C ILE A 21 13.62 23.06 12.10
N VAL A 22 13.21 24.17 12.71
CA VAL A 22 11.97 24.24 13.50
C VAL A 22 10.74 24.00 12.61
N ILE A 23 10.69 24.59 11.41
CA ILE A 23 9.60 24.35 10.45
C ILE A 23 9.57 22.88 10.01
N TYR A 24 10.72 22.27 9.73
CA TYR A 24 10.83 20.86 9.38
C TYR A 24 10.35 19.94 10.51
N ILE A 25 10.67 20.26 11.76
CA ILE A 25 10.20 19.53 12.94
C ILE A 25 8.68 19.68 13.11
N ILE A 26 8.12 20.88 12.95
CA ILE A 26 6.67 21.10 13.04
C ILE A 26 5.91 20.32 11.95
N ILE A 27 6.42 20.30 10.72
CA ILE A 27 5.83 19.52 9.63
C ILE A 27 5.86 18.03 9.95
N ASN A 28 6.98 17.49 10.45
CA ASN A 28 7.07 16.08 10.81
C ASN A 28 6.23 15.71 12.05
N ILE A 29 6.11 16.61 13.04
CA ILE A 29 5.23 16.38 14.20
C ILE A 29 3.77 16.38 13.76
N ASN A 30 3.35 17.34 12.91
CA ASN A 30 1.97 17.39 12.41
C ASN A 30 1.65 16.30 11.38
N TYR A 31 2.65 15.75 10.67
CA TYR A 31 2.45 14.59 9.79
C TYR A 31 2.22 13.31 10.61
N ASN A 32 2.81 13.22 11.80
CA ASN A 32 2.64 12.11 12.74
C ASN A 32 1.40 12.20 13.64
N ASP A 33 0.60 13.27 13.57
CA ASP A 33 -0.64 13.44 14.37
C ASP A 33 -1.90 13.20 13.52
N SER A 34 -1.82 12.25 12.59
CA SER A 34 -2.99 11.57 12.03
C SER A 34 -3.22 10.33 12.90
N THR A 35 -4.02 10.50 13.94
CA THR A 35 -4.34 9.46 14.92
C THR A 35 -5.12 8.29 14.29
N LEU A 36 -4.39 7.33 13.74
CA LEU A 36 -4.85 5.94 13.60
C LEU A 36 -4.85 5.29 15.00
N PRO A 37 -5.92 4.60 15.41
CA PRO A 37 -5.94 3.95 16.72
C PRO A 37 -4.87 2.87 16.79
N THR A 38 -3.90 3.09 17.69
CA THR A 38 -2.86 2.12 18.05
C THR A 38 -3.51 0.89 18.66
N LEU A 39 -3.54 -0.22 17.92
CA LEU A 39 -3.87 -1.53 18.47
C LEU A 39 -2.75 -1.93 19.43
N SER A 40 -3.08 -1.88 20.72
CA SER A 40 -2.26 -2.27 21.85
C SER A 40 -1.61 -3.64 21.62
N GLN A 41 -0.28 -3.66 21.49
CA GLN A 41 0.53 -4.85 21.71
C GLN A 41 0.57 -5.17 23.21
N THR A 42 -0.26 -6.13 23.63
CA THR A 42 0.00 -6.85 24.87
C THR A 42 -0.42 -8.30 24.69
N GLN A 43 0.45 -9.19 25.19
CA GLN A 43 0.33 -10.65 25.24
C GLN A 43 0.90 -11.37 24.00
N ILE A 44 2.21 -11.66 24.05
CA ILE A 44 2.71 -13.01 24.36
C ILE A 44 4.17 -12.85 24.81
N GLU A 45 4.39 -12.99 26.11
CA GLU A 45 5.68 -13.34 26.70
C GLU A 45 5.57 -14.79 27.17
N ASN A 46 6.63 -15.56 26.91
CA ASN A 46 6.91 -16.94 27.36
C ASN A 46 6.38 -18.09 26.49
N VAL A 47 7.22 -18.61 25.59
CA VAL A 47 7.87 -19.94 25.77
C VAL A 47 9.26 -19.89 25.14
N GLU A 48 10.28 -20.08 25.98
CA GLU A 48 11.68 -20.24 25.56
C GLU A 48 12.01 -21.72 25.27
N LYS A 49 12.77 -21.91 24.18
CA LYS A 49 13.84 -22.91 23.94
C LYS A 49 13.56 -24.27 23.26
N LYS A 50 14.32 -24.39 22.14
CA LYS A 50 15.08 -25.53 21.57
C LYS A 50 14.31 -26.60 20.78
N ASP A 51 14.54 -26.65 19.47
CA ASP A 51 15.62 -27.48 18.90
C ASP A 51 15.93 -27.09 17.44
N GLU A 52 17.22 -27.09 17.10
CA GLU A 52 17.75 -27.06 15.74
C GLU A 52 17.49 -28.41 15.07
N ALA A 53 16.88 -28.42 13.87
CA ALA A 53 17.41 -29.11 12.69
C ALA A 53 16.44 -29.08 11.51
N LYS A 54 17.06 -28.89 10.34
CA LYS A 54 16.69 -29.41 9.02
C LYS A 54 15.79 -28.53 8.15
N ALA A 55 16.48 -27.71 7.37
CA ALA A 55 16.01 -27.16 6.10
C ALA A 55 15.28 -28.23 5.29
N THR A 56 13.96 -28.06 5.18
CA THR A 56 13.11 -28.74 4.21
C THR A 56 12.28 -27.65 3.58
N THR A 57 12.47 -27.48 2.28
CA THR A 57 11.76 -26.56 1.40
C THR A 57 10.27 -26.60 1.70
N LYS A 58 9.76 -25.55 2.32
CA LYS A 58 8.36 -25.44 2.72
C LYS A 58 7.67 -24.64 1.61
N GLU A 59 7.03 -25.35 0.68
CA GLU A 59 5.96 -24.74 -0.12
C GLU A 59 4.98 -24.12 0.87
N SER A 60 4.95 -22.78 0.91
CA SER A 60 4.11 -22.04 1.82
C SER A 60 2.66 -22.20 1.34
N ASN A 61 1.96 -23.16 1.93
CA ASN A 61 0.53 -23.32 1.77
C ASN A 61 -0.16 -22.19 2.57
N ILE A 62 0.01 -20.95 2.11
CA ILE A 62 -0.67 -19.77 2.66
C ILE A 62 -2.05 -19.77 2.04
N GLN A 63 -3.00 -20.42 2.72
CA GLN A 63 -4.41 -20.22 2.43
C GLN A 63 -4.80 -18.87 3.05
N LEU A 64 -4.98 -17.84 2.21
CA LEU A 64 -5.46 -16.54 2.64
C LEU A 64 -6.94 -16.66 3.00
N THR A 65 -7.24 -17.09 4.22
CA THR A 65 -8.60 -17.03 4.78
C THR A 65 -8.79 -15.65 5.43
N TYR A 66 -9.79 -14.89 5.00
CA TYR A 66 -10.03 -13.50 5.44
C TYR A 66 -11.46 -13.25 5.94
N ASP A 67 -12.27 -14.29 6.09
CA ASP A 67 -13.67 -14.21 6.54
C ASP A 67 -13.84 -13.63 7.97
N GLU A 68 -12.77 -13.59 8.77
CA GLU A 68 -12.78 -13.07 10.15
C GLU A 68 -12.17 -11.66 10.30
N VAL A 69 -11.75 -11.00 9.20
CA VAL A 69 -11.16 -9.65 9.27
C VAL A 69 -12.21 -8.60 8.92
N GLU A 70 -12.42 -7.66 9.84
CA GLU A 70 -13.32 -6.52 9.64
C GLU A 70 -12.88 -5.69 8.41
N PRO A 71 -13.75 -5.51 7.41
CA PRO A 71 -13.44 -4.73 6.22
C PRO A 71 -13.25 -3.26 6.56
N ILE A 72 -12.58 -2.53 5.67
CA ILE A 72 -12.43 -1.09 5.77
C ILE A 72 -13.82 -0.45 5.73
N LYS A 73 -14.14 0.38 6.74
CA LYS A 73 -15.42 1.08 6.84
C LYS A 73 -15.46 2.26 5.87
N GLY A 74 -16.60 2.48 5.24
CA GLY A 74 -16.83 3.61 4.35
C GLY A 74 -17.85 3.28 3.27
N ASN A 75 -18.06 4.24 2.37
CA ASN A 75 -18.68 3.95 1.09
C ASN A 75 -17.61 3.46 0.09
N LEU A 76 -18.07 2.95 -1.05
CA LEU A 76 -17.22 2.46 -2.14
C LEU A 76 -16.05 3.40 -2.51
N GLY A 77 -16.31 4.70 -2.66
CA GLY A 77 -15.26 5.68 -2.99
C GLY A 77 -14.19 5.80 -1.90
N SER A 78 -14.61 5.82 -0.62
CA SER A 78 -13.69 5.87 0.52
C SER A 78 -12.87 4.58 0.67
N GLN A 79 -13.46 3.41 0.38
CA GLN A 79 -12.75 2.13 0.42
C GLN A 79 -11.71 2.04 -0.70
N ILE A 80 -12.08 2.43 -1.93
CA ILE A 80 -11.14 2.51 -3.06
C ILE A 80 -9.96 3.43 -2.72
N HIS A 81 -10.24 4.61 -2.14
CA HIS A 81 -9.21 5.56 -1.74
C HIS A 81 -8.27 5.00 -0.68
N GLN A 82 -8.80 4.37 0.38
CA GLN A 82 -7.98 3.79 1.45
C GLN A 82 -7.08 2.66 0.95
N ILE A 83 -7.58 1.81 0.04
CA ILE A 83 -6.75 0.77 -0.59
C ILE A 83 -5.69 1.40 -1.50
N HIS A 84 -6.04 2.43 -2.26
CA HIS A 84 -5.08 3.17 -3.07
C HIS A 84 -3.97 3.78 -2.21
N GLU A 85 -4.31 4.47 -1.12
CA GLU A 85 -3.34 5.10 -0.21
C GLU A 85 -2.40 4.09 0.45
N HIS A 86 -2.92 2.93 0.90
CA HIS A 86 -2.09 1.85 1.44
C HIS A 86 -1.00 1.44 0.44
N TYR A 87 -1.39 1.15 -0.80
CA TYR A 87 -0.42 0.75 -1.81
C TYR A 87 0.43 1.91 -2.33
N ASN A 88 -0.08 3.13 -2.27
CA ASN A 88 0.69 4.33 -2.55
C ASN A 88 1.88 4.43 -1.58
N GLU A 89 1.65 4.22 -0.29
CA GLU A 89 2.69 4.24 0.75
C GLU A 89 3.79 3.19 0.50
N ILE A 90 3.41 1.96 0.17
CA ILE A 90 4.37 0.84 0.10
C ILE A 90 5.00 0.61 -1.27
N LEU A 91 4.40 1.07 -2.38
CA LEU A 91 4.89 0.78 -3.74
C LEU A 91 5.47 1.98 -4.49
N THR A 92 5.16 3.22 -4.10
CA THR A 92 5.62 4.39 -4.84
C THR A 92 7.08 4.72 -4.62
N TYR A 93 7.59 5.71 -5.35
CA TYR A 93 9.00 6.12 -5.36
C TYR A 93 10.00 4.99 -5.66
N GLY A 94 9.52 3.92 -6.31
CA GLY A 94 10.32 2.74 -6.65
C GLY A 94 10.34 1.66 -5.57
N ASN A 95 9.60 1.83 -4.46
CA ASN A 95 9.54 0.86 -3.37
C ASN A 95 8.96 -0.50 -3.80
N TRP A 96 8.16 -0.55 -4.87
CA TRP A 96 7.74 -1.82 -5.47
C TRP A 96 8.93 -2.74 -5.83
N ARG A 97 10.13 -2.20 -6.03
CA ARG A 97 11.36 -2.98 -6.28
C ARG A 97 11.87 -3.73 -5.05
N LEU A 98 11.51 -3.28 -3.84
CA LEU A 98 11.84 -4.02 -2.62
C LEU A 98 11.15 -5.39 -2.63
N PHE A 99 9.97 -5.47 -3.22
CA PHE A 99 9.23 -6.72 -3.42
C PHE A 99 9.79 -7.57 -4.58
N GLU A 100 10.78 -7.10 -5.36
CA GLU A 100 11.52 -7.97 -6.29
C GLU A 100 12.43 -8.96 -5.54
N ASP A 101 12.78 -8.67 -4.28
CA ASP A 101 13.45 -9.61 -3.39
C ASP A 101 12.39 -10.49 -2.69
N GLU A 102 12.45 -11.79 -2.95
CA GLU A 102 11.53 -12.76 -2.34
C GLU A 102 11.74 -12.86 -0.83
N ASP A 103 12.93 -12.57 -0.29
CA ASP A 103 13.21 -12.64 1.15
C ASP A 103 12.91 -11.31 1.87
N TYR A 104 12.39 -10.31 1.15
CA TYR A 104 11.99 -9.04 1.74
C TYR A 104 10.84 -9.24 2.75
N SER A 105 11.08 -8.84 4.01
CA SER A 105 10.12 -8.99 5.11
C SER A 105 8.79 -8.25 4.91
N GLY A 106 8.72 -7.36 3.91
CA GLY A 106 7.48 -6.69 3.53
C GLY A 106 6.44 -7.66 2.97
N TRP A 107 6.84 -8.83 2.44
CA TRP A 107 5.90 -9.86 1.98
C TRP A 107 5.03 -10.39 3.12
N GLU A 108 5.60 -10.66 4.29
CA GLU A 108 4.84 -11.14 5.45
C GLU A 108 3.90 -10.06 5.99
N THR A 109 4.34 -8.81 6.02
CA THR A 109 3.48 -7.68 6.43
C THR A 109 2.34 -7.49 5.44
N GLU A 110 2.63 -7.54 4.14
CA GLU A 110 1.62 -7.36 3.11
C GLU A 110 0.63 -8.54 3.06
N ALA A 111 1.07 -9.77 3.35
CA ALA A 111 0.18 -10.91 3.49
C ALA A 111 -0.86 -10.75 4.62
N ILE A 112 -0.52 -10.01 5.68
CA ILE A 112 -1.45 -9.69 6.78
C ILE A 112 -2.43 -8.60 6.33
N ASN A 113 -1.92 -7.51 5.75
CA ASN A 113 -2.75 -6.38 5.27
C ASN A 113 -3.72 -6.82 4.15
N ALA A 114 -3.25 -7.68 3.25
CA ALA A 114 -4.03 -8.24 2.16
C ALA A 114 -5.34 -8.89 2.64
N LYS A 115 -5.39 -9.48 3.84
CA LYS A 115 -6.63 -10.07 4.37
C LYS A 115 -7.73 -9.03 4.54
N GLN A 116 -7.41 -7.87 5.11
CA GLN A 116 -8.39 -6.80 5.28
C GLN A 116 -8.81 -6.22 3.93
N ILE A 117 -7.86 -6.07 3.00
CA ILE A 117 -8.12 -5.55 1.66
C ILE A 117 -9.03 -6.50 0.87
N LEU A 118 -8.77 -7.81 0.92
CA LEU A 118 -9.58 -8.84 0.27
C LEU A 118 -11.01 -8.88 0.86
N SER A 119 -11.14 -8.82 2.19
CA SER A 119 -12.45 -8.68 2.86
C SER A 119 -13.20 -7.42 2.41
N THR A 120 -12.49 -6.29 2.26
CA THR A 120 -13.07 -5.04 1.76
C THR A 120 -13.52 -5.16 0.31
N ILE A 121 -12.74 -5.82 -0.55
CA ILE A 121 -13.11 -6.09 -1.95
C ILE A 121 -14.39 -6.92 -2.02
N ASP A 122 -14.55 -7.93 -1.17
CA ASP A 122 -15.76 -8.75 -1.13
C ASP A 122 -17.01 -7.98 -0.67
N VAL A 123 -16.84 -6.94 0.16
CA VAL A 123 -17.92 -6.01 0.47
C VAL A 123 -18.24 -5.14 -0.75
N MET A 124 -17.23 -4.52 -1.36
CA MET A 124 -17.41 -3.67 -2.55
C MET A 124 -18.11 -4.42 -3.70
N LEU A 125 -17.76 -5.69 -3.92
CA LEU A 125 -18.38 -6.56 -4.93
C LEU A 125 -19.87 -6.82 -4.67
N LYS A 126 -20.33 -6.77 -3.41
CA LYS A 126 -21.75 -6.91 -3.05
C LYS A 126 -22.53 -5.60 -3.17
N GLU A 127 -21.85 -4.47 -3.16
CA GLU A 127 -22.45 -3.13 -3.15
C GLU A 127 -22.58 -2.50 -4.55
N THR A 128 -21.95 -3.10 -5.57
CA THR A 128 -21.97 -2.57 -6.94
C THR A 128 -22.61 -3.54 -7.94
N GLU A 129 -23.26 -2.98 -8.95
CA GLU A 129 -23.80 -3.70 -10.10
C GLU A 129 -23.05 -3.34 -11.41
N ASP A 130 -22.07 -2.43 -11.35
CA ASP A 130 -21.30 -2.00 -12.53
C ASP A 130 -20.32 -3.10 -12.97
N GLU A 131 -20.55 -3.68 -14.15
CA GLU A 131 -19.76 -4.81 -14.68
C GLU A 131 -18.26 -4.49 -14.82
N ALA A 132 -17.91 -3.25 -15.19
CA ALA A 132 -16.51 -2.86 -15.36
C ALA A 132 -15.81 -2.74 -14.01
N LEU A 133 -16.47 -2.16 -13.00
CA LEU A 133 -15.95 -2.14 -11.64
C LEU A 133 -15.86 -3.55 -11.06
N ILE A 134 -16.88 -4.40 -11.23
CA ILE A 134 -16.85 -5.80 -10.77
C ILE A 134 -15.64 -6.52 -11.35
N ARG A 135 -15.36 -6.31 -12.64
CA ARG A 135 -14.20 -6.90 -13.30
C ARG A 135 -12.89 -6.40 -12.70
N ASP A 136 -12.76 -5.10 -12.48
CA ASP A 136 -11.55 -4.52 -11.88
C ASP A 136 -11.31 -5.01 -10.45
N LEU A 137 -12.38 -5.11 -9.64
CA LEU A 137 -12.31 -5.63 -8.27
C LEU A 137 -11.91 -7.10 -8.24
N ASN A 138 -12.47 -7.94 -9.12
CA ASN A 138 -12.06 -9.34 -9.24
C ASN A 138 -10.62 -9.49 -9.73
N ASN A 139 -10.21 -8.71 -10.72
CA ASN A 139 -8.83 -8.71 -11.20
C ASN A 139 -7.85 -8.29 -10.10
N ALA A 140 -8.18 -7.25 -9.32
CA ALA A 140 -7.38 -6.81 -8.19
C ALA A 140 -7.31 -7.90 -7.10
N LYS A 141 -8.44 -8.54 -6.79
CA LYS A 141 -8.51 -9.67 -5.84
C LYS A 141 -7.58 -10.81 -6.25
N GLU A 142 -7.72 -11.30 -7.49
CA GLU A 142 -6.87 -12.38 -8.01
C GLU A 142 -5.38 -11.98 -8.03
N LEU A 143 -5.08 -10.73 -8.39
CA LEU A 143 -3.70 -10.23 -8.37
C LEU A 143 -3.12 -10.22 -6.95
N ILE A 144 -3.86 -9.77 -5.94
CA ILE A 144 -3.39 -9.78 -4.53
C ILE A 144 -3.09 -11.21 -4.11
N GLU A 145 -4.07 -12.11 -4.24
CA GLU A 145 -3.94 -13.50 -3.81
C GLU A 145 -2.75 -14.19 -4.48
N ALA A 146 -2.64 -14.07 -5.80
CA ALA A 146 -1.55 -14.68 -6.55
C ALA A 146 -0.19 -14.02 -6.25
N SER A 147 -0.14 -12.69 -6.07
CA SER A 147 1.11 -11.99 -5.81
C SER A 147 1.67 -12.29 -4.43
N ILE A 148 0.84 -12.40 -3.40
CA ILE A 148 1.27 -12.81 -2.07
C ILE A 148 1.82 -14.24 -2.12
N LEU A 149 1.10 -15.17 -2.78
CA LEU A 149 1.49 -16.57 -2.83
C LEU A 149 2.80 -16.79 -3.60
N SER A 150 2.96 -16.11 -4.72
CA SER A 150 4.10 -16.27 -5.64
C SER A 150 5.19 -15.20 -5.47
N LYS A 151 5.06 -14.33 -4.47
CA LYS A 151 5.94 -13.17 -4.24
C LYS A 151 6.15 -12.34 -5.51
N ASN A 152 5.06 -12.06 -6.22
CA ASN A 152 5.08 -11.36 -7.51
C ASN A 152 4.91 -9.84 -7.35
N SER A 153 6.02 -9.09 -7.35
CA SER A 153 5.99 -7.63 -7.25
C SER A 153 5.22 -6.93 -8.38
N THR A 154 5.22 -7.52 -9.59
CA THR A 154 4.51 -6.95 -10.73
C THR A 154 3.00 -7.01 -10.54
N GLY A 155 2.48 -8.08 -9.93
CA GLY A 155 1.06 -8.20 -9.64
C GLY A 155 0.61 -7.22 -8.56
N LEU A 156 1.39 -7.00 -7.51
CA LEU A 156 1.15 -5.92 -6.54
C LEU A 156 1.11 -4.54 -7.22
N LEU A 157 2.08 -4.26 -8.09
CA LEU A 157 2.12 -3.01 -8.83
C LEU A 157 0.91 -2.82 -9.76
N TYR A 158 0.45 -3.90 -10.40
CA TYR A 158 -0.70 -3.84 -11.30
C TYR A 158 -2.00 -3.61 -10.54
N MET A 159 -2.18 -4.27 -9.40
CA MET A 159 -3.35 -4.03 -8.55
C MET A 159 -3.34 -2.60 -8.00
N HIS A 160 -2.20 -2.05 -7.56
CA HIS A 160 -2.12 -0.65 -7.15
C HIS A 160 -2.55 0.31 -8.26
N ARG A 161 -2.15 0.04 -9.51
CA ARG A 161 -2.56 0.84 -10.67
C ARG A 161 -4.05 0.73 -10.99
N ILE A 162 -4.67 -0.43 -10.75
CA ILE A 162 -6.13 -0.58 -10.83
C ILE A 162 -6.78 0.35 -9.81
N PHE A 163 -6.39 0.27 -8.53
CA PHE A 163 -6.98 1.10 -7.48
C PHE A 163 -6.71 2.59 -7.68
N HIS A 164 -5.54 2.99 -8.17
CA HIS A 164 -5.26 4.37 -8.55
C HIS A 164 -6.22 4.88 -9.63
N ASP A 165 -6.45 4.11 -10.69
CA ASP A 165 -7.37 4.51 -11.76
C ASP A 165 -8.82 4.56 -11.27
N LEU A 166 -9.23 3.59 -10.45
CA LEU A 166 -10.54 3.59 -9.80
C LEU A 166 -10.70 4.81 -8.90
N ASP A 167 -9.69 5.15 -8.10
CA ASP A 167 -9.72 6.27 -7.16
C ASP A 167 -9.95 7.59 -7.91
N ILE A 168 -9.18 7.83 -8.98
CA ILE A 168 -9.39 8.98 -9.87
C ILE A 168 -10.83 9.04 -10.41
N LYS A 169 -11.38 7.90 -10.86
CA LYS A 169 -12.68 7.84 -11.54
C LYS A 169 -13.88 7.86 -10.60
N TYR A 170 -13.73 7.40 -9.37
CA TYR A 170 -14.77 7.41 -8.34
C TYR A 170 -14.78 8.71 -7.55
N ASN A 171 -13.60 9.18 -7.15
CA ASN A 171 -13.45 10.36 -6.29
C ASN A 171 -13.14 11.66 -7.07
N ASN A 172 -13.10 11.59 -8.41
CA ASN A 172 -12.98 12.74 -9.32
C ASN A 172 -11.71 13.58 -9.11
N TYR A 173 -10.58 12.93 -8.81
CA TYR A 173 -9.28 13.59 -8.76
C TYR A 173 -8.80 14.01 -10.15
N SER A 174 -8.00 15.07 -10.21
CA SER A 174 -7.39 15.55 -11.46
C SER A 174 -5.96 15.02 -11.59
N GLU A 175 -5.85 13.71 -11.72
CA GLU A 175 -4.57 13.01 -11.88
C GLU A 175 -4.53 12.14 -13.13
N LYS A 176 -3.33 11.71 -13.51
CA LYS A 176 -3.10 10.96 -14.75
C LYS A 176 -3.41 9.48 -14.53
N LEU A 177 -4.40 8.96 -15.25
CA LEU A 177 -4.67 7.51 -15.32
C LEU A 177 -3.44 6.73 -15.81
N TRP A 178 -3.16 5.60 -15.20
CA TRP A 178 -2.18 4.59 -15.66
C TRP A 178 -2.77 3.70 -16.73
N GLY A 179 -4.06 3.40 -16.59
CA GLY A 179 -4.92 2.73 -17.54
C GLY A 179 -5.03 1.23 -17.37
N TYR A 180 -4.93 0.73 -16.15
CA TYR A 180 -5.02 -0.67 -15.78
C TYR A 180 -6.44 -1.11 -15.43
N SER A 181 -7.34 -0.17 -15.16
CA SER A 181 -8.77 -0.41 -14.89
C SER A 181 -9.59 -0.47 -16.18
N HIS A 182 -10.64 -1.28 -16.21
CA HIS A 182 -11.67 -1.31 -17.26
C HIS A 182 -12.73 -0.23 -17.07
N PHE A 183 -12.86 0.32 -15.86
CA PHE A 183 -13.85 1.32 -15.50
C PHE A 183 -13.67 2.65 -16.25
N LYS A 184 -14.77 3.18 -16.80
CA LYS A 184 -14.87 4.50 -17.46
C LYS A 184 -13.72 4.80 -18.44
N ASP A 185 -13.43 3.85 -19.33
CA ASP A 185 -12.46 3.96 -20.43
C ASP A 185 -11.00 4.21 -19.99
N SER A 186 -10.61 3.74 -18.81
CA SER A 186 -9.20 3.82 -18.39
C SER A 186 -8.32 2.74 -19.06
N GLY A 187 -8.87 1.67 -19.61
CA GLY A 187 -8.20 0.38 -19.87
C GLY A 187 -7.14 0.22 -20.95
N ARG A 188 -6.34 1.24 -21.28
CA ARG A 188 -5.25 1.11 -22.28
C ARG A 188 -4.16 0.07 -21.95
N ASN A 189 -4.08 -0.38 -20.71
CA ASN A 189 -3.17 -1.39 -20.19
C ASN A 189 -3.90 -2.57 -19.52
N ALA A 190 -5.23 -2.63 -19.58
CA ALA A 190 -5.99 -3.68 -18.92
C ALA A 190 -5.65 -5.08 -19.46
N ASP A 191 -5.31 -5.21 -20.74
CA ASP A 191 -4.80 -6.46 -21.33
C ASP A 191 -3.53 -6.99 -20.64
N LYS A 192 -2.71 -6.11 -20.04
CA LYS A 192 -1.52 -6.52 -19.29
C LYS A 192 -1.90 -7.21 -17.99
N VAL A 193 -2.99 -6.78 -17.35
CA VAL A 193 -3.54 -7.42 -16.15
C VAL A 193 -3.98 -8.84 -16.50
N GLU A 194 -4.81 -8.96 -17.53
CA GLU A 194 -5.33 -10.25 -18.01
C GLU A 194 -4.20 -11.20 -18.43
N ALA A 195 -3.19 -10.68 -19.12
CA ALA A 195 -2.03 -11.47 -19.52
C ALA A 195 -1.17 -11.92 -18.32
N LEU A 196 -1.09 -11.12 -17.25
CA LEU A 196 -0.38 -11.50 -16.03
C LEU A 196 -1.15 -12.56 -15.25
N LEU A 197 -2.46 -12.36 -15.04
CA LEU A 197 -3.32 -13.32 -14.34
C LEU A 197 -3.27 -14.71 -15.00
N LYS A 198 -3.26 -14.78 -16.34
CA LYS A 198 -3.07 -16.04 -17.07
C LYS A 198 -1.73 -16.74 -16.82
N LYS A 199 -0.69 -16.02 -16.41
CA LYS A 199 0.64 -16.59 -16.09
C LYS A 199 0.77 -17.01 -14.63
N LEU A 200 -0.07 -16.44 -13.76
CA LEU A 200 -0.06 -16.72 -12.32
C LEU A 200 -1.02 -17.87 -11.94
N LYS A 201 -1.85 -18.32 -12.88
CA LYS A 201 -2.69 -19.54 -12.81
C LYS A 201 -1.92 -20.74 -13.33
#